data_AF-A0A3L7WRC4-F1
#
_entry.id   AF-A0A3L7WRC4-F1
#
_cell.length_a   1.000
_cell.length_b   1.000
_cell.length_c   1.000
_cell.angle_alpha   90.00
_cell.angle_beta   90.00
_cell.angle_gamma   90.00
#
_symmetry.space_group_name_H-M   'P 1'
#
loop_
_entity.id
_entity.type
_entity.pdbx_description
1 polymer ?
#
loop_
_entity_poly.entity_id
_entity_poly.type
_entity_poly.pdbx_seq_one_letter_code
_entity_poly.pdbx_strand_id
1 'polypeptide(L)'
;MKARVTVLIVCVALAVSWWVFEQQRTHTVVVTNDAEIILPEQVTLIAGLRDTLIIRNETNEAILLVGRPIGPNQQIRQRYRTPGTYQYICTSHGGASMDVIVEPFDLLRWMQM
;
A
#
# COMPACT_ATOMS: atom_id res chain seq x y z
N MET A 1 3.83 44.47 -7.11
CA MET A 1 3.55 43.61 -5.93
C MET A 1 2.71 42.38 -6.26
N LYS A 2 1.55 42.50 -6.92
CA LYS A 2 0.65 41.36 -7.21
C LYS A 2 1.32 40.17 -7.94
N ALA A 3 2.11 40.43 -8.99
CA ALA A 3 2.79 39.38 -9.75
C ALA A 3 3.81 38.56 -8.92
N ARG A 4 4.49 39.18 -7.93
CA ARG A 4 5.46 38.48 -7.07
C ARG A 4 4.77 37.52 -6.09
N VAL A 5 3.60 37.91 -5.58
CA VAL A 5 2.81 37.07 -4.66
C VAL A 5 2.22 35.87 -5.41
N THR A 6 1.71 36.07 -6.62
CA THR A 6 1.16 34.98 -7.45
C THR A 6 2.22 33.94 -7.78
N VAL A 7 3.43 34.37 -8.19
CA VAL A 7 4.54 33.45 -8.48
C VAL A 7 4.92 32.64 -7.24
N LEU A 8 4.98 33.27 -6.07
CA LEU A 8 5.35 32.58 -4.83
C LEU A 8 4.32 31.49 -4.46
N ILE A 9 3.02 31.79 -4.58
CA ILE A 9 1.94 30.83 -4.31
C ILE A 9 2.03 29.62 -5.24
N VAL A 10 2.26 29.85 -6.53
CA VAL A 10 2.40 28.76 -7.52
C VAL A 10 3.61 27.88 -7.21
N CYS A 11 4.76 28.47 -6.88
CA CYS A 11 5.96 27.70 -6.51
C CYS A 11 5.73 26.85 -5.26
N VAL A 12 5.06 27.40 -4.24
CA VAL A 12 4.72 26.63 -3.02
C VAL A 12 3.76 25.49 -3.34
N ALA A 13 2.72 25.73 -4.13
CA ALA A 13 1.77 24.69 -4.52
C ALA A 13 2.44 23.54 -5.31
N LEU A 14 3.34 23.88 -6.23
CA LEU A 14 4.11 22.89 -7.00
C LEU A 14 5.08 22.11 -6.11
N ALA A 15 5.79 22.79 -5.20
CA ALA A 15 6.70 22.14 -4.26
C ALA A 15 5.96 21.18 -3.31
N VAL A 16 4.80 21.59 -2.79
CA VAL A 16 3.95 20.73 -1.95
C VAL A 16 3.43 19.54 -2.75
N SER A 17 2.96 19.76 -3.97
CA SER A 17 2.45 18.68 -4.84
C SER A 17 3.55 17.66 -5.19
N TRP A 18 4.74 18.15 -5.54
CA TRP A 18 5.90 17.33 -5.80
C TRP A 18 6.31 16.52 -4.57
N TRP A 19 6.39 17.17 -3.41
CA TRP A 19 6.74 16.52 -2.15
C TRP A 19 5.71 15.45 -1.76
N VAL A 20 4.41 15.71 -1.93
CA VAL A 20 3.35 14.70 -1.68
C VAL A 20 3.48 13.50 -2.61
N PHE A 21 3.88 13.71 -3.87
CA PHE A 21 4.06 12.64 -4.84
C PHE A 21 5.27 11.76 -4.51
N GLU A 22 6.38 12.35 -4.07
CA GLU A 22 7.59 11.61 -3.68
C GLU A 22 7.36 10.68 -2.48
N GLN A 23 6.38 10.98 -1.64
CA GLN A 23 6.05 10.19 -0.44
C GLN A 23 5.16 8.97 -0.74
N GLN A 24 4.90 8.65 -2.01
CA GLN A 24 4.16 7.44 -2.35
C GLN A 24 5.01 6.19 -2.10
N ARG A 25 4.62 5.34 -1.12
CA ARG A 25 5.34 4.10 -0.82
C ARG A 25 4.64 2.89 -1.43
N THR A 26 5.46 1.95 -1.89
CA THR A 26 4.98 0.66 -2.37
C THR A 26 5.46 -0.42 -1.43
N HIS A 27 4.51 -1.13 -0.81
CA HIS A 27 4.79 -2.28 0.03
C HIS A 27 4.50 -3.54 -0.76
N THR A 28 5.53 -4.34 -1.03
CA THR A 28 5.39 -5.58 -1.81
C THR A 28 5.49 -6.78 -0.88
N VAL A 29 4.48 -7.63 -0.91
CA VAL A 29 4.46 -8.95 -0.31
C VAL A 29 4.61 -9.96 -1.44
N VAL A 30 5.64 -10.81 -1.36
CA VAL A 30 5.92 -11.83 -2.36
C VAL A 30 5.65 -13.20 -1.77
N VAL A 31 4.85 -13.99 -2.47
CA VAL A 31 4.51 -15.35 -2.10
C VAL A 31 5.29 -16.30 -3.00
N THR A 32 6.19 -17.09 -2.44
CA THR A 32 7.21 -17.84 -3.22
C THR A 32 7.19 -19.35 -3.02
N ASN A 33 6.45 -19.87 -2.05
CA ASN A 33 6.45 -21.29 -1.71
C ASN A 33 5.10 -21.92 -2.06
N ASP A 34 5.15 -22.93 -2.93
CA ASP A 34 3.98 -23.68 -3.44
C ASP A 34 3.32 -24.52 -2.33
N ALA A 35 4.09 -25.09 -1.40
CA ALA A 35 3.60 -26.03 -0.39
C ALA A 35 3.03 -25.33 0.85
N GLU A 36 3.58 -24.18 1.21
CA GLU A 36 3.19 -23.41 2.39
C GLU A 36 3.27 -21.92 2.10
N ILE A 37 2.15 -21.23 2.22
CA ILE A 37 2.07 -19.80 1.97
C ILE A 37 2.46 -19.07 3.25
N ILE A 38 3.56 -18.34 3.17
CA ILE A 38 4.01 -17.48 4.26
C ILE A 38 3.60 -16.04 3.93
N LEU A 39 2.80 -15.45 4.81
CA LEU A 39 2.47 -14.03 4.76
C LEU A 39 3.05 -13.35 6.02
N PRO A 40 3.47 -12.08 5.93
CA PRO A 40 3.79 -11.33 7.14
C PRO A 40 2.53 -11.23 8.02
N GLU A 41 2.71 -11.29 9.33
CA GLU A 41 1.60 -11.15 10.27
C GLU A 41 0.89 -9.80 10.09
N GLN A 42 1.66 -8.75 9.84
CA GLN A 42 1.14 -7.39 9.73
C GLN A 42 1.88 -6.56 8.67
N VAL A 43 1.13 -5.71 7.98
CA VAL A 43 1.64 -4.62 7.13
C VAL A 43 0.95 -3.32 7.51
N THR A 44 1.73 -2.29 7.81
CA THR A 44 1.22 -0.95 8.13
C THR A 44 1.34 -0.02 6.92
N LEU A 45 0.24 0.64 6.57
CA LEU A 45 0.12 1.58 5.45
C LEU A 45 -0.53 2.88 5.93
N ILE A 46 -0.35 3.97 5.19
CA ILE A 46 -1.03 5.24 5.41
C ILE A 46 -2.15 5.42 4.38
N ALA A 47 -3.36 5.72 4.86
CA ALA A 47 -4.53 5.97 4.02
C ALA A 47 -4.32 7.11 3.01
N GLY A 48 -4.93 6.96 1.83
CA GLY A 48 -4.92 7.96 0.76
C GLY A 48 -4.19 7.49 -0.49
N LEU A 49 -3.68 8.42 -1.29
CA LEU A 49 -2.89 8.11 -2.49
C LEU A 49 -1.42 7.80 -2.20
N ARG A 50 -1.06 7.53 -0.94
CA ARG A 50 0.33 7.42 -0.49
C ARG A 50 0.83 6.00 -0.61
N ASP A 51 0.19 5.07 0.10
CA ASP A 51 0.72 3.72 0.17
C ASP A 51 -0.07 2.77 -0.74
N THR A 52 0.65 1.97 -1.51
CA THR A 52 0.10 0.88 -2.33
C THR A 52 0.63 -0.45 -1.82
N LEU A 53 -0.28 -1.38 -1.54
CA LEU A 53 0.07 -2.78 -1.30
C LEU A 53 0.11 -3.53 -2.62
N ILE A 54 1.23 -4.17 -2.90
CA ILE A 54 1.37 -5.13 -3.99
C ILE A 54 1.52 -6.51 -3.39
N ILE A 55 0.68 -7.45 -3.82
CA ILE A 55 0.86 -8.86 -3.48
C ILE A 55 1.18 -9.59 -4.77
N ARG A 56 2.36 -10.18 -4.83
CA ARG A 56 2.88 -10.89 -6.00
C ARG A 56 2.90 -12.37 -5.71
N ASN A 57 2.33 -13.14 -6.62
CA ASN A 57 2.42 -14.58 -6.60
C ASN A 57 3.58 -15.04 -7.49
N GLU A 58 4.61 -15.61 -6.89
CA GLU A 58 5.75 -16.24 -7.58
C GLU A 58 5.71 -17.77 -7.47
N THR A 59 4.62 -18.34 -6.93
CA THR A 59 4.36 -19.78 -6.92
C THR A 59 4.01 -20.28 -8.32
N ASN A 60 4.17 -21.59 -8.54
CA ASN A 60 3.77 -22.24 -9.78
C ASN A 60 2.26 -22.50 -9.86
N GLU A 61 1.55 -22.35 -8.73
CA GLU A 61 0.11 -22.53 -8.63
C GLU A 61 -0.63 -21.21 -8.39
N ALA A 62 -1.95 -21.22 -8.59
CA ALA A 62 -2.78 -20.07 -8.23
C ALA A 62 -3.05 -20.05 -6.72
N ILE A 63 -2.99 -18.88 -6.10
CA ILE A 63 -3.36 -18.70 -4.68
C ILE A 63 -4.71 -18.01 -4.59
N LEU A 64 -5.51 -18.35 -3.57
CA LEU A 64 -6.81 -17.72 -3.33
C LEU A 64 -6.73 -16.82 -2.09
N LEU A 65 -6.68 -15.50 -2.31
CA LEU A 65 -6.50 -14.51 -1.25
C LEU A 65 -7.72 -13.59 -1.16
N VAL A 66 -8.41 -13.59 -0.03
CA VAL A 66 -9.68 -12.84 0.17
C VAL A 66 -10.70 -13.16 -0.93
N GLY A 67 -10.80 -14.44 -1.31
CA GLY A 67 -11.70 -14.90 -2.37
C GLY A 67 -11.33 -14.44 -3.79
N ARG A 68 -10.12 -13.85 -3.98
CA ARG A 68 -9.61 -13.47 -5.30
C ARG A 68 -8.43 -14.36 -5.71
N PRO A 69 -8.51 -15.04 -6.86
CA PRO A 69 -7.38 -15.82 -7.36
C PRO A 69 -6.26 -14.90 -7.85
N ILE A 70 -5.02 -15.24 -7.51
CA ILE A 70 -3.81 -14.62 -8.05
C ILE A 70 -3.03 -15.75 -8.74
N GLY A 71 -3.01 -15.73 -10.08
CA GLY A 71 -2.33 -16.77 -10.85
C GLY A 71 -0.81 -16.71 -10.73
N PRO A 72 -0.10 -17.73 -11.24
CA PRO A 72 1.36 -17.74 -11.27
C PRO A 72 1.93 -16.49 -11.94
N ASN A 73 2.95 -15.89 -11.32
CA ASN A 73 3.61 -14.65 -11.76
C ASN A 73 2.71 -13.41 -11.85
N GLN A 74 1.48 -13.48 -11.35
CA GLN A 74 0.58 -12.34 -11.31
C GLN A 74 0.76 -11.53 -10.03
N GLN A 75 0.26 -10.29 -10.07
CA GLN A 75 0.24 -9.43 -8.90
C GLN A 75 -1.09 -8.68 -8.82
N ILE A 76 -1.54 -8.43 -7.59
CA ILE A 76 -2.62 -7.50 -7.32
C ILE A 76 -2.07 -6.22 -6.70
N ARG A 77 -2.72 -5.09 -6.98
CA ARG A 77 -2.37 -3.79 -6.41
C ARG A 77 -3.58 -3.24 -5.68
N GLN A 78 -3.44 -3.04 -4.37
CA GLN A 78 -4.48 -2.48 -3.52
C GLN A 78 -4.05 -1.12 -2.98
N ARG A 79 -4.94 -0.13 -3.12
CA ARG A 79 -4.80 1.18 -2.49
C ARG A 79 -5.90 1.32 -1.43
N TYR A 80 -5.57 1.92 -0.31
CA TYR A 80 -6.52 2.10 0.79
C TYR A 80 -6.83 3.58 0.97
N ARG A 81 -8.10 3.95 0.85
CA ARG A 81 -8.55 5.34 1.05
C ARG A 81 -9.08 5.59 2.44
N THR A 82 -9.51 4.53 3.13
CA THR A 82 -10.13 4.61 4.44
C THR A 82 -9.23 3.92 5.47
N PRO A 83 -8.92 4.58 6.61
CA PRO A 83 -8.21 3.95 7.71
C PRO A 83 -8.98 2.74 8.27
N GLY A 84 -8.25 1.77 8.82
CA GLY A 84 -8.83 0.56 9.40
C GLY A 84 -7.94 -0.65 9.23
N THR A 85 -8.40 -1.80 9.75
CA THR A 85 -7.71 -3.09 9.62
C THR A 85 -8.40 -3.94 8.55
N TYR A 86 -7.62 -4.45 7.62
CA TYR A 86 -8.09 -5.29 6.51
C TYR A 86 -7.40 -6.64 6.58
N GLN A 87 -8.17 -7.70 6.74
CA GLN A 87 -7.61 -9.04 6.87
C GLN A 87 -7.49 -9.72 5.50
N TYR A 88 -6.30 -10.24 5.23
CA TYR A 88 -5.98 -11.05 4.07
C TYR A 88 -5.79 -12.49 4.51
N ILE A 89 -6.64 -13.40 4.02
CA ILE A 89 -6.56 -14.83 4.34
C ILE A 89 -6.37 -15.61 3.04
N CYS A 90 -5.37 -16.48 3.03
CA CYS A 90 -5.14 -17.45 1.97
C CYS A 90 -5.91 -18.73 2.28
N THR A 91 -6.94 -19.01 1.50
CA THR A 91 -7.80 -20.19 1.75
C THR A 91 -7.37 -21.42 0.96
N SER A 92 -6.38 -21.31 0.06
CA SER A 92 -5.91 -22.44 -0.76
C SER A 92 -4.85 -23.31 -0.08
N HIS A 93 -4.02 -22.75 0.81
CA HIS A 93 -2.83 -23.43 1.33
C HIS A 93 -2.64 -23.21 2.85
N GLY A 94 -3.56 -23.74 3.66
CA GLY A 94 -3.35 -23.83 5.11
C GLY A 94 -3.76 -22.62 5.95
N GLY A 95 -4.46 -21.62 5.38
CA GLY A 95 -5.10 -20.56 6.17
C GLY A 95 -4.17 -19.43 6.61
N ALA A 96 -3.00 -19.27 5.99
CA ALA A 96 -2.10 -18.16 6.26
C ALA A 96 -2.84 -16.81 6.18
N SER A 97 -2.55 -15.92 7.12
CA SER A 97 -3.24 -14.64 7.23
C SER A 97 -2.28 -13.48 7.47
N MET A 98 -2.71 -12.29 7.05
CA MET A 98 -2.01 -11.03 7.20
C MET A 98 -3.02 -9.95 7.51
N ASP A 99 -2.72 -9.14 8.53
CA ASP A 99 -3.48 -7.94 8.82
C ASP A 99 -2.83 -6.72 8.17
N VAL A 100 -3.59 -6.00 7.36
CA VAL A 100 -3.18 -4.71 6.79
C VAL A 100 -3.78 -3.60 7.64
N ILE A 101 -2.94 -2.95 8.44
CA ILE A 101 -3.33 -1.81 9.26
C ILE A 101 -3.13 -0.53 8.46
N VAL A 102 -4.22 0.17 8.18
CA VAL A 102 -4.20 1.44 7.46
C VAL A 102 -4.41 2.57 8.46
N GLU A 103 -3.34 3.30 8.75
CA GLU A 103 -3.36 4.47 9.61
C GLU A 103 -3.95 5.69 8.88
N PRO A 104 -4.62 6.62 9.60
CA PRO A 104 -5.03 7.88 9.01
C PRO A 104 -3.82 8.69 8.57
N PHE A 105 -4.00 9.42 7.48
CA PHE A 105 -3.04 10.46 7.14
C PHE A 105 -3.21 11.65 8.11
N ASP A 106 -2.32 11.73 9.09
CA ASP A 106 -2.29 12.82 10.05
C ASP A 106 -1.30 13.89 9.62
N LEU A 107 -1.81 15.08 9.22
CA LEU A 107 -1.02 16.25 8.84
C LEU A 107 0.00 16.74 9.91
N LEU A 108 -0.18 16.40 11.19
CA LEU A 108 0.62 16.96 12.27
C LEU A 108 1.74 16.00 12.74
N ARG A 109 1.50 14.69 12.73
CA ARG A 109 2.47 13.67 13.17
C ARG A 109 3.76 13.64 12.33
N TRP A 110 3.71 14.00 11.04
CA TRP A 110 4.91 14.05 10.17
C TRP A 110 5.63 15.39 10.14
N MET A 111 5.13 16.43 10.84
CA MET A 111 5.93 17.65 11.05
C MET A 111 6.95 17.49 12.19
N GLN A 112 6.96 16.34 12.87
CA GLN A 112 7.79 16.05 14.05
C GLN A 112 8.84 14.95 13.81
N MET A 113 8.89 14.35 12.62
CA MET A 113 9.91 13.38 12.19
C MET A 113 10.82 14.02 11.15
#